data_AF-A0A117LTN3-F1
#
_entry.id   AF-A0A117LTN3-F1
#
_cell.length_a   1.000
_cell.length_b   1.000
_cell.length_c   1.000
_cell.angle_alpha   90.00
_cell.angle_beta   90.00
_cell.angle_gamma   90.00
#
_symmetry.space_group_name_H-M   'P 1'
#
loop_
_entity.id
_entity.type
_entity.pdbx_description
1 polymer ?
#
loop_
_entity_poly.entity_id
_entity_poly.type
_entity_poly.pdbx_seq_one_letter_code
_entity_poly.pdbx_strand_id
1 'polypeptide(L)'
;MAEEKQAKKVYTLEEIKFNEANKVMAILACFPLIGLILFFVEKEDNFVRYMGAQFTILGVASFVIGIIPVIGWVIATPVMILLWVLIIVGMVKASKGERFDVPLVSGWALKLMAAF
;
A
#
# COMPACT_ATOMS: atom_id res chain seq x y z
N MET A 1 19.16 -3.46 -28.92
CA MET A 1 18.33 -4.37 -28.10
C MET A 1 18.80 -4.18 -26.66
N ALA A 2 18.11 -3.59 -25.69
CA ALA A 2 16.71 -3.23 -25.54
C ALA A 2 16.61 -1.99 -24.62
N GLU A 3 16.98 -0.81 -25.13
CA GLU A 3 16.77 0.48 -24.46
C GLU A 3 15.37 1.05 -24.75
N GLU A 4 14.35 0.19 -24.75
CA GLU A 4 13.00 0.65 -24.43
C GLU A 4 12.99 0.95 -22.94
N LYS A 5 13.52 2.13 -22.58
CA LYS A 5 13.18 2.81 -21.34
C LYS A 5 11.66 2.89 -21.33
N GLN A 6 11.05 1.92 -20.66
CA GLN A 6 9.64 1.88 -20.33
C GLN A 6 9.28 3.31 -19.91
N ALA A 7 8.39 3.94 -20.68
CA ALA A 7 7.82 5.22 -20.31
C ALA A 7 7.21 5.02 -18.92
N LYS A 8 7.96 5.42 -17.89
CA LYS A 8 7.65 5.15 -16.50
C LYS A 8 6.30 5.82 -16.26
N LYS A 9 5.20 5.05 -16.22
CA LYS A 9 3.88 5.62 -15.96
C LYS A 9 3.97 6.36 -14.63
N VAL A 10 3.93 7.68 -14.69
CA VAL A 10 3.96 8.52 -13.50
C VAL A 10 2.56 8.50 -12.94
N TYR A 11 2.29 7.54 -12.05
CA TYR A 11 1.01 7.48 -11.35
C TYR A 11 0.83 8.76 -10.53
N THR A 12 -0.27 9.48 -10.76
CA THR A 12 -0.69 10.59 -9.91
C THR A 12 -1.83 10.15 -9.01
N LEU A 13 -1.96 10.83 -7.87
CA LEU A 13 -3.08 10.62 -6.96
C LEU A 13 -4.43 11.01 -7.58
N GLU A 14 -4.48 11.70 -8.70
CA GLU A 14 -5.73 12.13 -9.35
C GLU A 14 -6.32 11.01 -10.23
N GLU A 15 -5.47 10.14 -10.76
CA GLU A 15 -5.84 9.02 -11.63
C GLU A 15 -6.37 7.82 -10.84
N ILE A 16 -6.00 7.71 -9.56
CA ILE A 16 -6.36 6.59 -8.69
C ILE A 16 -7.77 6.80 -8.13
N LYS A 17 -8.77 6.42 -8.91
CA LYS A 17 -10.19 6.54 -8.55
C LYS A 17 -10.74 5.23 -8.00
N PHE A 18 -11.62 5.35 -7.01
CA PHE A 18 -12.30 4.18 -6.44
C PHE A 18 -13.22 3.52 -7.48
N ASN A 19 -13.17 2.19 -7.53
CA ASN A 19 -14.06 1.36 -8.33
C ASN A 19 -14.93 0.50 -7.40
N GLU A 20 -16.25 0.68 -7.49
CA GLU A 20 -17.20 -0.02 -6.63
C GLU A 20 -17.20 -1.54 -6.87
N ALA A 21 -16.96 -2.00 -8.10
CA ALA A 21 -16.92 -3.43 -8.43
C ALA A 21 -15.84 -4.18 -7.64
N ASN A 22 -14.74 -3.49 -7.31
CA ASN A 22 -13.57 -4.05 -6.65
C ASN A 22 -13.45 -3.65 -5.17
N LYS A 23 -14.54 -3.12 -4.59
CA LYS A 23 -14.60 -2.65 -3.20
C LYS A 23 -14.04 -3.66 -2.20
N VAL A 24 -14.39 -4.94 -2.34
CA VAL A 24 -13.90 -5.99 -1.43
C VAL A 24 -12.39 -6.15 -1.55
N MET A 25 -11.86 -6.15 -2.78
CA MET A 25 -10.42 -6.23 -3.02
C MET A 25 -9.69 -5.01 -2.46
N ALA A 26 -10.28 -3.82 -2.56
CA ALA A 26 -9.73 -2.60 -1.98
C ALA A 26 -9.64 -2.65 -0.44
N ILE A 27 -10.68 -3.17 0.23
CA ILE A 27 -10.67 -3.37 1.68
C ILE A 27 -9.59 -4.40 2.05
N LEU A 28 -9.52 -5.52 1.34
CA LEU A 28 -8.55 -6.59 1.60
C LEU A 28 -7.11 -6.14 1.31
N ALA A 29 -6.91 -5.25 0.35
CA ALA A 29 -5.60 -4.68 0.03
C ALA A 29 -5.00 -3.86 1.19
N CYS A 30 -5.80 -3.50 2.19
CA CYS A 30 -5.31 -2.84 3.41
C CYS A 30 -4.44 -3.77 4.26
N PHE A 31 -4.58 -5.09 4.16
CA PHE A 31 -3.73 -6.01 4.89
C PHE A 31 -2.38 -6.15 4.17
N PRO A 32 -1.23 -5.93 4.81
CA PRO A 32 0.06 -5.86 4.10
C PRO A 32 0.40 -7.07 3.22
N LEU A 33 0.11 -8.29 3.69
CA LEU A 33 0.35 -9.53 2.94
C LEU A 33 -0.64 -9.72 1.78
N ILE A 34 -1.92 -9.45 2.02
CA ILE A 34 -2.96 -9.57 0.98
C ILE A 34 -2.81 -8.46 -0.05
N GLY A 35 -2.51 -7.24 0.40
CA GLY A 35 -2.18 -6.08 -0.41
C GLY A 35 -0.98 -6.31 -1.30
N LEU A 36 0.03 -7.07 -0.86
CA LEU A 36 1.16 -7.45 -1.71
C LEU A 36 0.72 -8.35 -2.86
N ILE A 37 -0.11 -9.35 -2.55
CA ILE A 37 -0.65 -10.28 -3.56
C ILE A 37 -1.51 -9.48 -4.55
N LEU A 38 -2.45 -8.68 -4.06
CA LEU A 38 -3.33 -7.88 -4.89
C LEU A 38 -2.58 -6.83 -5.71
N PHE A 39 -1.50 -6.25 -5.19
CA PHE A 39 -0.67 -5.32 -5.95
C PHE A 39 -0.08 -5.96 -7.23
N PHE A 40 0.28 -7.25 -7.17
CA PHE A 40 0.81 -7.98 -8.33
C PHE A 40 -0.26 -8.61 -9.20
N VAL A 41 -1.34 -9.13 -8.60
CA VAL A 41 -2.43 -9.82 -9.29
C VAL A 41 -3.36 -8.84 -10.00
N GLU A 42 -3.74 -7.75 -9.33
CA GLU A 42 -4.60 -6.73 -9.88
C GLU A 42 -3.81 -5.87 -10.88
N LYS A 43 -4.35 -5.71 -12.09
CA LYS A 43 -3.69 -4.98 -13.19
C LYS A 43 -4.52 -3.82 -13.71
N GLU A 44 -5.84 -3.90 -13.56
CA GLU A 44 -6.76 -2.89 -14.09
C GLU A 44 -7.09 -1.84 -13.04
N ASP A 45 -7.22 -2.26 -11.79
CA ASP A 45 -7.63 -1.37 -10.70
C ASP A 45 -6.45 -0.70 -9.99
N ASN A 46 -6.15 0.53 -10.39
CA ASN A 46 -5.10 1.33 -9.76
C ASN A 46 -5.38 1.66 -8.29
N PHE A 47 -6.65 1.68 -7.84
CA PHE A 47 -7.00 1.93 -6.43
C PHE A 47 -6.60 0.76 -5.55
N VAL A 48 -6.98 -0.47 -5.96
CA VAL A 48 -6.59 -1.69 -5.25
C VAL A 48 -5.07 -1.86 -5.26
N ARG A 49 -4.42 -1.64 -6.41
CA ARG A 49 -2.95 -1.68 -6.53
C ARG A 49 -2.28 -0.66 -5.62
N TYR A 50 -2.79 0.56 -5.56
CA TYR A 50 -2.24 1.61 -4.71
C TYR A 50 -2.40 1.31 -3.23
N MET A 51 -3.59 0.90 -2.79
CA MET A 51 -3.81 0.51 -1.40
C MET A 51 -2.90 -0.66 -1.03
N GLY A 52 -2.80 -1.67 -1.90
CA GLY A 52 -1.90 -2.80 -1.73
C GLY A 52 -0.45 -2.35 -1.57
N ALA A 53 0.07 -1.57 -2.52
CA ALA A 53 1.42 -1.03 -2.48
C ALA A 53 1.70 -0.23 -1.19
N GLN A 54 0.79 0.66 -0.79
CA GLN A 54 0.94 1.49 0.41
C GLN A 54 1.04 0.64 1.69
N PHE A 55 0.11 -0.30 1.87
CA PHE A 55 0.06 -1.13 3.06
C PHE A 55 1.14 -2.20 3.09
N THR A 56 1.57 -2.71 1.92
CA THR A 56 2.76 -3.55 1.81
C THR A 56 4.01 -2.81 2.27
N ILE A 57 4.24 -1.59 1.79
CA ILE A 57 5.43 -0.79 2.19
C ILE A 57 5.42 -0.56 3.70
N LEU A 58 4.26 -0.23 4.28
CA LEU A 58 4.09 -0.10 5.73
C LEU A 58 4.41 -1.41 6.47
N GLY A 59 3.90 -2.54 5.99
CA GLY A 59 4.17 -3.84 6.61
C GLY A 59 5.64 -4.24 6.55
N VAL A 60 6.30 -4.01 5.41
CA VAL A 60 7.75 -4.26 5.24
C VAL A 60 8.56 -3.36 6.17
N ALA A 61 8.22 -2.07 6.26
CA ALA A 61 8.89 -1.14 7.18
C ALA A 61 8.77 -1.59 8.64
N SER A 62 7.57 -1.98 9.07
CA SER A 62 7.33 -2.52 10.42
C SER A 62 8.11 -3.82 10.67
N PHE A 63 8.19 -4.71 9.68
CA PHE A 63 8.97 -5.94 9.77
C PHE A 63 10.47 -5.66 9.95
N VAL A 64 11.04 -4.73 9.17
CA VAL A 64 12.46 -4.35 9.27
C VAL A 64 12.81 -3.77 10.64
N ILE A 65 11.93 -2.95 11.23
CA ILE A 65 12.13 -2.41 12.59
C ILE A 65 12.21 -3.55 13.63
N GLY A 66 11.38 -4.59 13.48
CA GLY A 66 11.36 -5.74 14.40
C GLY A 66 12.61 -6.62 14.38
N ILE A 67 13.44 -6.53 13.33
CA ILE A 67 14.70 -7.29 13.20
C ILE A 67 15.78 -6.74 14.14
N ILE A 68 15.75 -5.44 14.47
CA ILE A 68 16.78 -4.80 15.28
C ILE A 68 16.60 -5.22 16.75
N PRO A 69 17.55 -5.95 17.37
CA PRO A 69 17.40 -6.40 18.74
C PRO A 69 17.46 -5.22 19.72
N VAL A 70 16.79 -5.37 20.87
CA VAL A 70 16.71 -4.38 21.96
C VAL A 70 15.96 -3.10 21.56
N ILE A 71 16.53 -2.25 20.70
CA ILE A 71 15.94 -0.96 20.30
C ILE A 71 14.70 -1.19 19.41
N GLY A 72 14.82 -2.06 18.42
CA GLY A 72 13.73 -2.36 17.49
C GLY A 72 12.54 -2.98 18.19
N TRP A 73 12.71 -3.80 19.23
CA TRP A 73 11.60 -4.40 19.97
C TRP A 73 10.78 -3.39 20.77
N VAL A 74 11.46 -2.44 21.42
CA VAL A 74 10.80 -1.36 22.15
C VAL A 74 9.98 -0.47 21.21
N ILE A 75 10.52 -0.18 20.02
CA ILE A 75 9.85 0.66 19.00
C ILE A 75 8.79 -0.14 18.22
N ALA A 76 9.00 -1.43 17.98
CA ALA A 76 8.11 -2.27 17.19
C ALA A 76 6.73 -2.39 17.84
N THR A 77 6.65 -2.41 19.18
CA THR A 77 5.38 -2.52 19.89
C THR A 77 4.40 -1.39 19.55
N PRO A 78 4.74 -0.09 19.74
CA PRO A 78 3.87 1.01 19.33
C PRO A 78 3.69 1.11 17.81
N VAL A 79 4.72 0.77 17.02
CA VAL A 79 4.61 0.77 15.54
C VAL A 79 3.60 -0.26 15.04
N MET A 80 3.57 -1.46 15.63
CA MET A 80 2.60 -2.49 15.29
C MET A 80 1.17 -2.05 15.64
N ILE A 81 0.97 -1.42 16.80
CA ILE A 81 -0.34 -0.85 17.17
C ILE A 81 -0.76 0.22 16.16
N LEU A 82 0.14 1.14 15.80
CA LEU A 82 -0.12 2.15 14.80
C LEU A 82 -0.47 1.54 13.44
N LEU A 83 0.26 0.51 13.00
CA LEU A 83 -0.01 -0.21 11.77
C LEU A 83 -1.43 -0.80 11.78
N TRP A 84 -1.84 -1.46 12.86
CA TRP A 84 -3.19 -1.99 13.00
C TRP A 84 -4.26 -0.91 12.92
N VAL A 85 -4.03 0.24 13.56
CA VAL A 85 -4.94 1.39 13.45
C VAL A 85 -5.03 1.89 12.01
N LEU A 86 -3.90 2.02 11.30
CA LEU A 86 -3.88 2.44 9.90
C LEU A 86 -4.61 1.45 8.99
N ILE A 87 -4.46 0.13 9.23
CA ILE A 87 -5.19 -0.91 8.48
C ILE A 87 -6.69 -0.74 8.68
N ILE A 88 -7.16 -0.59 9.92
CA ILE A 88 -8.59 -0.39 10.22
C ILE A 88 -9.12 0.89 9.58
N VAL A 89 -8.41 2.01 9.71
CA VAL A 89 -8.79 3.29 9.09
C VAL A 89 -8.83 3.18 7.57
N GLY A 90 -7.84 2.50 6.97
CA GLY A 90 -7.79 2.20 5.55
C GLY A 90 -9.00 1.40 5.09
N MET A 91 -9.34 0.32 5.79
CA MET A 91 -10.51 -0.51 5.49
C MET A 91 -11.82 0.28 5.57
N VAL A 92 -11.99 1.07 6.63
CA VAL A 92 -13.20 1.90 6.80
C VAL A 92 -13.31 2.91 5.67
N LYS A 93 -12.22 3.60 5.30
CA LYS A 93 -12.23 4.55 4.17
C LYS A 93 -12.49 3.86 2.84
N ALA A 94 -11.82 2.74 2.56
CA ALA A 94 -12.05 1.93 1.37
C ALA A 94 -13.50 1.46 1.27
N SER A 95 -14.12 1.09 2.40
CA SER A 95 -15.53 0.70 2.45
C SER A 95 -16.51 1.84 2.13
N LYS A 96 -16.08 3.10 2.32
CA LYS A 96 -16.82 4.31 1.96
C LYS A 96 -16.49 4.80 0.53
N GLY A 97 -15.59 4.12 -0.17
CA GLY A 97 -15.11 4.57 -1.48
C GLY A 97 -14.10 5.72 -1.41
N GLU A 98 -13.58 6.02 -0.22
CA GLU A 98 -12.57 7.04 -0.01
C GLU A 98 -11.16 6.43 -0.03
N ARG A 99 -10.22 7.09 -0.69
CA ARG A 99 -8.82 6.70 -0.64
C ARG A 99 -8.19 7.13 0.68
N PHE A 100 -7.42 6.23 1.29
CA PHE A 100 -6.60 6.57 2.44
C PHE A 100 -5.15 6.74 2.02
N ASP A 101 -4.66 7.98 2.06
CA ASP A 101 -3.29 8.34 1.70
C ASP A 101 -2.47 8.56 2.97
N VAL A 102 -1.48 7.71 3.22
CA VAL A 102 -0.57 7.86 4.36
C VAL A 102 0.59 8.77 3.92
N PRO A 103 0.75 9.96 4.54
CA PRO A 103 1.78 10.90 4.16
C PRO A 103 3.17 10.23 4.24
N LEU A 104 4.05 10.61 3.33
CA LEU A 104 5.31 9.93 3.01
C LEU A 104 5.12 8.60 2.27
N VAL A 105 4.35 7.64 2.79
CA VAL A 105 4.21 6.30 2.19
C VAL A 105 3.56 6.36 0.81
N SER A 106 2.56 7.23 0.60
CA SER A 106 1.89 7.42 -0.69
C SER A 106 2.89 7.66 -1.83
N GLY A 107 3.92 8.49 -1.61
CA GLY A 107 4.94 8.75 -2.62
C GLY A 107 5.80 7.54 -2.96
N TRP A 108 6.07 6.67 -1.98
CA TRP A 108 6.79 5.41 -2.20
C TRP A 108 5.89 4.37 -2.87
N ALA A 109 4.60 4.34 -2.53
CA ALA A 109 3.62 3.48 -3.17
C ALA A 109 3.48 3.81 -4.66
N LEU A 110 3.36 5.09 -5.02
CA LEU A 110 3.33 5.54 -6.43
C LEU A 110 4.60 5.12 -7.18
N LYS A 111 5.78 5.28 -6.56
CA LYS A 111 7.05 4.84 -7.14
C LYS A 111 7.12 3.32 -7.31
N LEU A 112 6.58 2.56 -6.36
CA LEU A 112 6.50 1.10 -6.44
C LEU A 112 5.58 0.67 -7.59
N MET A 113 4.40 1.29 -7.72
CA MET A 113 3.51 1.05 -8.87
C MET A 113 4.15 1.44 -10.19
N ALA A 114 4.95 2.51 -10.23
CA ALA A 114 5.67 2.91 -11.45
C ALA A 114 6.82 1.96 -11.82
N ALA A 115 7.22 1.08 -10.90
CA ALA A 115 8.31 0.12 -11.11
C ALA A 115 7.82 -1.27 -11.56
N PHE A 116 6.54 -1.60 -11.38
CA PHE A 116 5.95 -2.93 -11.63
C PHE A 116 4.54 -2.84 -12.24
#